data_AF-A0A0B1SMT9-F1
#
_entry.id   AF-A0A0B1SMT9-F1
#
_cell.length_a   1.000
_cell.length_b   1.000
_cell.length_c   1.000
_cell.angle_alpha   90.00
_cell.angle_beta   90.00
_cell.angle_gamma   90.00
#
_symmetry.space_group_name_H-M   'P 1'
#
loop_
_entity.id
_entity.type
_entity.pdbx_description
1 polymer ?
#
loop_
_entity_poly.entity_id
_entity_poly.type
_entity_poly.pdbx_seq_one_letter_code
_entity_poly.pdbx_strand_id
1 'polypeptide(L)'
;PINGSANEYEEAYNCHLAQWYPGQDAIEAILVLIAILCGPVMLFGKPIKFVLEQKKKRKTMGSNISVRANVVADDSEIIINGSKKKEEAPAAGGGHHEEEGFGDVMVHQAIHTIEYVLGCVSHTASYLRLWALSLAHARTFILIIRIVFELSEVLWHMVLANAFAADGIFGYIILYVIFLFFAILTFSILVLMEGLSAFLHALRLHWVEFQSKFYLGLGYAFMPYSFKQALSEVI
;
A
#
# COMPACT_ATOMS: atom_id res chain seq x y z
N PRO A 1 -58.55 -8.59 26.47
CA PRO A 1 -59.28 -7.39 26.93
C PRO A 1 -58.42 -6.15 26.72
N ILE A 2 -58.72 -5.41 25.64
CA ILE A 2 -58.21 -4.07 25.36
C ILE A 2 -58.61 -3.15 26.51
N ASN A 3 -57.64 -2.58 27.20
CA ASN A 3 -57.86 -1.40 28.02
C ASN A 3 -56.74 -0.40 27.71
N GLY A 4 -57.12 0.68 27.02
CA GLY A 4 -56.25 1.77 26.68
C GLY A 4 -56.19 2.76 27.84
N SER A 5 -55.01 2.91 28.42
CA SER A 5 -54.61 4.10 29.17
C SER A 5 -53.09 4.01 29.40
N ALA A 6 -52.39 5.07 28.97
CA ALA A 6 -50.94 5.24 28.97
C ALA A 6 -50.19 4.45 27.87
N ASN A 7 -49.93 5.15 26.76
CA ASN A 7 -48.70 4.92 26.00
C ASN A 7 -47.54 5.34 26.92
N GLU A 8 -47.22 4.50 27.89
CA GLU A 8 -45.96 4.58 28.61
C GLU A 8 -44.94 4.00 27.64
N TYR A 9 -44.25 4.88 26.91
CA TYR A 9 -43.02 4.50 26.23
C TYR A 9 -42.05 4.15 27.36
N GLU A 10 -41.95 2.86 27.69
CA GLU A 10 -40.90 2.37 28.56
C GLU A 10 -39.59 2.66 27.82
N GLU A 11 -38.94 3.77 28.18
CA GLU A 11 -37.60 4.11 27.71
C GLU A 11 -36.68 2.97 28.13
N ALA A 12 -36.47 2.02 27.22
CA ALA A 12 -35.47 0.99 27.37
C ALA A 12 -34.10 1.68 27.42
N TYR A 13 -33.64 2.01 28.64
CA TYR A 13 -32.45 2.79 28.96
C TYR A 13 -31.12 2.19 28.44
N ASN A 14 -31.16 1.11 27.66
CA ASN A 14 -29.98 0.37 27.19
C ASN A 14 -30.09 -0.10 25.73
N CYS A 15 -30.77 0.63 24.85
CA CYS A 15 -30.80 0.28 23.41
C CYS A 15 -29.41 0.34 22.75
N HIS A 16 -28.42 0.98 23.38
CA HIS A 16 -27.02 1.03 22.91
C HIS A 16 -26.20 -0.22 23.27
N LEU A 17 -26.70 -1.08 24.18
CA LEU A 17 -26.16 -2.43 24.46
C LEU A 17 -26.91 -3.51 23.67
N ALA A 18 -27.71 -3.13 22.67
CA ALA A 18 -28.39 -4.10 21.81
C ALA A 18 -27.35 -4.94 21.05
N GLN A 19 -27.25 -6.20 21.46
CA GLN A 19 -26.46 -7.23 20.82
C GLN A 19 -26.76 -7.25 19.31
N TRP A 20 -25.74 -6.97 18.49
CA TRP A 20 -25.89 -6.81 17.03
C TRP A 20 -26.31 -8.11 16.34
N TYR A 21 -25.89 -9.25 16.90
CA TYR A 21 -26.29 -10.59 16.47
C TYR A 21 -26.21 -11.57 17.65
N PRO A 22 -27.04 -12.64 17.68
CA PRO A 22 -27.05 -13.59 18.78
C PRO A 22 -25.69 -14.29 18.94
N GLY A 23 -25.12 -14.26 20.15
CA GLY A 23 -23.81 -14.84 20.47
C GLY A 23 -22.59 -13.93 20.30
N GLN A 24 -22.77 -12.61 20.08
CA GLN A 24 -21.69 -11.61 19.91
C GLN A 24 -20.48 -11.78 20.84
N ASP A 25 -20.68 -11.85 22.15
CA ASP A 25 -19.58 -11.88 23.12
C ASP A 25 -18.65 -13.08 22.93
N ALA A 26 -19.20 -14.25 22.57
CA ALA A 26 -18.41 -15.46 22.34
C ALA A 26 -17.56 -15.35 21.07
N ILE A 27 -18.12 -14.82 19.99
CA ILE A 27 -17.41 -14.68 18.72
C ILE A 27 -16.35 -13.57 18.83
N GLU A 28 -16.66 -12.43 19.47
CA GLU A 28 -15.70 -11.35 19.71
C GLU A 28 -14.49 -11.84 20.51
N ALA A 29 -14.72 -12.57 21.61
CA ALA A 29 -13.64 -13.15 22.41
C ALA A 29 -12.76 -14.12 21.61
N ILE A 30 -13.35 -14.96 20.75
CA ILE A 30 -12.60 -15.89 19.89
C ILE A 30 -11.75 -15.13 18.86
N LEU A 31 -12.30 -14.10 18.21
CA LEU A 31 -11.54 -13.29 17.23
C LEU A 31 -10.36 -12.57 17.88
N VAL A 32 -10.54 -12.00 19.07
CA VAL A 32 -9.45 -11.33 19.81
C VAL A 32 -8.35 -12.33 20.19
N LEU A 33 -8.74 -13.53 20.63
CA LEU A 33 -7.78 -14.58 20.97
C LEU A 33 -6.95 -15.00 19.76
N ILE A 34 -7.60 -15.19 18.60
CA ILE A 34 -6.93 -15.49 17.33
C ILE A 34 -5.99 -14.35 16.92
N ALA A 35 -6.43 -13.08 17.05
CA ALA A 35 -5.62 -11.92 16.71
C ALA A 35 -4.33 -11.84 17.57
N ILE A 36 -4.44 -12.08 18.88
CA ILE A 36 -3.29 -12.12 19.78
C ILE A 36 -2.34 -13.28 19.43
N LEU A 37 -2.89 -14.46 19.09
CA LEU A 37 -2.10 -15.64 18.74
C LEU A 37 -1.38 -15.50 17.38
N CYS A 38 -1.92 -14.69 16.46
CA CYS A 38 -1.33 -14.43 15.15
C CYS A 38 0.02 -13.69 15.24
N GLY A 39 0.19 -12.77 16.20
CA GLY A 39 1.44 -12.01 16.38
C GLY A 39 2.67 -12.90 16.61
N PRO A 40 2.65 -13.79 17.63
CA PRO A 40 3.72 -14.76 17.86
C PRO A 40 3.95 -15.71 16.68
N VAL A 41 2.89 -16.17 16.00
CA VAL A 41 3.01 -17.08 14.85
C VAL A 41 3.77 -16.42 13.69
N MET A 42 3.50 -15.14 13.42
CA MET A 42 4.22 -14.35 12.41
C MET A 42 5.69 -14.10 12.78
N LEU A 43 5.97 -13.89 14.07
CA LEU A 43 7.32 -13.70 14.59
C LEU A 43 8.17 -14.98 14.44
N PHE A 44 7.62 -16.14 14.81
CA PHE A 44 8.38 -17.40 14.83
C PHE A 44 8.39 -18.17 13.50
N GLY A 45 7.54 -17.83 12.53
CA GLY A 45 7.39 -18.58 11.28
C GLY A 45 8.69 -18.72 10.46
N LYS A 46 9.36 -17.60 10.16
CA LYS A 46 10.64 -17.60 9.41
C LYS A 46 11.84 -18.12 10.21
N PRO A 47 12.08 -17.72 11.48
CA PRO A 47 13.23 -18.22 12.23
C PRO A 47 13.14 -19.74 12.49
N ILE A 48 11.95 -20.30 12.68
CA ILE A 48 11.77 -21.76 12.79
C ILE A 48 12.11 -22.46 11.47
N LYS A 49 11.65 -21.93 10.32
CA LYS A 49 12.01 -22.49 9.01
C LYS A 49 13.52 -22.47 8.76
N PHE A 50 14.18 -21.37 9.10
CA PHE A 50 15.64 -21.24 8.98
C PHE A 50 16.37 -22.28 9.85
N VAL A 51 15.97 -22.45 11.11
CA VAL A 51 16.55 -23.47 12.01
C VAL A 51 16.30 -24.90 11.49
N LEU A 52 15.11 -25.18 10.93
CA LEU A 52 14.79 -26.48 10.34
C LEU A 52 15.62 -26.76 9.08
N GLU A 53 15.83 -25.76 8.22
CA GLU A 53 16.69 -25.87 7.04
C GLU A 53 18.15 -26.04 7.41
N GLN A 54 18.67 -25.31 8.40
CA GLN A 54 20.02 -25.50 8.91
C GLN A 54 20.20 -26.91 9.50
N LYS A 55 19.22 -27.41 10.27
CA LYS A 55 19.23 -28.78 10.78
C LYS A 55 19.22 -29.82 9.66
N LYS A 56 18.48 -29.57 8.57
CA LYS A 56 18.43 -30.45 7.40
C LYS A 56 19.75 -30.42 6.61
N LYS A 57 20.32 -29.23 6.35
CA LYS A 57 21.64 -29.06 5.70
C LYS A 57 22.77 -29.70 6.51
N ARG A 58 22.78 -29.54 7.84
CA ARG A 58 23.74 -30.22 8.74
C ARG A 58 23.63 -31.75 8.69
N LYS A 59 22.41 -32.30 8.64
CA LYS A 59 22.21 -33.77 8.49
C LYS A 59 22.69 -34.29 7.12
N THR A 60 22.49 -33.54 6.04
CA THR A 60 22.96 -33.94 4.70
C THR A 60 24.48 -33.77 4.54
N MET A 61 25.10 -32.74 5.13
CA MET A 61 26.58 -32.62 5.18
C MET A 61 27.23 -33.66 6.10
N GLY A 62 26.60 -33.99 7.23
CA GLY A 62 27.08 -35.03 8.16
C GLY A 62 27.10 -36.45 7.57
N SER A 63 26.36 -36.70 6.50
CA SER A 63 26.38 -37.99 5.79
C SER A 63 27.53 -38.11 4.78
N ASN A 64 28.15 -37.00 4.35
CA ASN A 64 29.24 -37.00 3.36
C ASN A 64 30.63 -36.76 3.98
N ILE A 65 30.70 -36.48 5.30
CA ILE A 65 31.95 -36.37 6.04
C ILE A 65 32.10 -37.57 6.98
N SER A 66 32.66 -38.67 6.46
CA SER A 66 33.09 -39.80 7.29
C SER A 66 34.52 -39.52 7.77
N VAL A 67 34.68 -39.07 9.02
CA VAL A 67 36.01 -38.90 9.64
C VAL A 67 36.44 -40.26 10.19
N ARG A 68 37.38 -40.93 9.51
CA ARG A 68 38.00 -42.16 10.02
C ARG A 68 39.32 -41.80 10.68
N ALA A 69 39.35 -41.74 12.01
CA ALA A 69 40.59 -41.55 12.76
C ALA A 69 41.46 -42.81 12.65
N ASN A 70 42.65 -42.69 12.06
CA ASN A 70 43.65 -43.75 12.06
C ASN A 70 44.62 -43.50 13.23
N VAL A 71 44.58 -44.37 14.25
CA VAL A 71 45.34 -44.22 15.52
C VAL A 71 46.85 -44.48 15.39
N VAL A 72 47.37 -44.70 14.19
CA VAL A 72 48.77 -45.12 13.95
C VAL A 72 49.65 -44.01 13.34
N ALA A 73 49.07 -42.91 12.87
CA ALA A 73 49.83 -41.75 12.37
C ALA A 73 49.19 -40.45 12.86
N ASP A 74 50.00 -39.57 13.44
CA ASP A 74 49.61 -38.23 13.91
C ASP A 74 49.42 -37.27 12.72
N ASP A 75 48.57 -37.64 11.77
CA ASP A 75 48.19 -36.81 10.62
C ASP A 75 46.69 -36.97 10.37
N SER A 76 45.92 -35.93 10.70
CA SER A 76 44.48 -35.88 10.47
C SER A 76 44.17 -35.48 9.03
N GLU A 77 43.99 -36.46 8.14
CA GLU A 77 43.57 -36.21 6.75
C GLU A 77 42.04 -36.26 6.59
N ILE A 78 41.45 -35.15 6.14
CA ILE A 78 40.01 -35.03 5.87
C ILE A 78 39.76 -35.43 4.41
N ILE A 79 39.30 -36.66 4.18
CA ILE A 79 38.94 -37.14 2.84
C ILE A 79 37.45 -36.85 2.59
N ILE A 80 37.14 -35.84 1.76
CA ILE A 80 35.80 -35.55 1.24
C ILE A 80 35.58 -36.39 0.00
N ASN A 81 34.80 -37.47 0.11
CA ASN A 81 34.53 -38.37 -1.02
C ASN A 81 33.15 -38.06 -1.63
N GLY A 82 33.11 -37.41 -2.79
CA GLY A 82 31.87 -37.08 -3.49
C GLY A 82 32.04 -36.25 -4.77
N SER A 83 32.39 -36.94 -5.85
CA SER A 83 32.41 -36.62 -7.29
C SER A 83 31.77 -35.32 -7.85
N LYS A 84 32.50 -34.73 -8.81
CA LYS A 84 32.27 -33.50 -9.60
C LYS A 84 31.12 -33.52 -10.64
N LYS A 85 30.72 -32.28 -11.01
CA LYS A 85 30.13 -31.71 -12.26
C LYS A 85 28.63 -31.36 -12.20
N LYS A 86 28.19 -30.14 -12.53
CA LYS A 86 28.64 -29.20 -13.57
C LYS A 86 28.82 -27.75 -13.11
N GLU A 87 29.76 -27.10 -13.80
CA GLU A 87 30.04 -25.66 -13.85
C GLU A 87 28.84 -24.84 -14.32
N GLU A 88 28.62 -23.69 -13.68
CA GLU A 88 28.36 -22.40 -14.34
C GLU A 88 28.66 -21.28 -13.33
N ALA A 89 29.70 -20.50 -13.63
CA ALA A 89 30.05 -19.21 -13.04
C ALA A 89 30.64 -18.38 -14.22
N PRO A 90 30.65 -17.02 -14.22
CA PRO A 90 30.61 -16.09 -13.07
C PRO A 90 29.50 -15.01 -13.25
N ALA A 91 29.15 -14.12 -12.33
CA ALA A 91 29.95 -13.24 -11.49
C ALA A 91 29.06 -12.46 -10.50
N ALA A 92 29.73 -11.89 -9.50
CA ALA A 92 29.40 -10.65 -8.78
C ALA A 92 28.32 -10.71 -7.68
N GLY A 93 28.81 -10.96 -6.47
CA GLY A 93 28.09 -10.71 -5.21
C GLY A 93 28.91 -11.17 -4.02
N GLY A 94 30.12 -10.62 -3.87
CA GLY A 94 30.92 -10.83 -2.68
C GLY A 94 30.21 -10.23 -1.47
N GLY A 95 29.82 -11.09 -0.54
CA GLY A 95 29.27 -10.71 0.76
C GLY A 95 29.56 -11.83 1.74
N HIS A 96 30.25 -11.49 2.81
CA HIS A 96 30.54 -12.32 3.98
C HIS A 96 29.49 -13.42 4.23
N HIS A 97 29.89 -14.69 4.11
CA HIS A 97 29.24 -15.80 4.79
C HIS A 97 29.69 -15.76 6.27
N GLU A 98 29.36 -14.67 6.96
CA GLU A 98 29.08 -14.79 8.39
C GLU A 98 27.75 -15.54 8.43
N GLU A 99 27.70 -16.65 9.17
CA GLU A 99 26.42 -17.25 9.52
C GLU A 99 25.58 -16.12 10.13
N GLU A 100 24.62 -15.56 9.37
CA GLU A 100 23.70 -14.55 9.91
C GLU A 100 23.16 -15.14 11.20
N GLY A 101 23.59 -14.54 12.31
CA GLY A 101 23.34 -15.11 13.62
C GLY A 101 21.85 -15.31 13.73
N PHE A 102 21.41 -16.44 14.30
CA PHE A 102 19.99 -16.68 14.55
C PHE A 102 19.31 -15.48 15.24
N GLY A 103 20.08 -14.72 16.04
CA GLY A 103 19.68 -13.45 16.62
C GLY A 103 19.39 -12.34 15.60
N ASP A 104 20.17 -12.19 14.53
CA ASP A 104 19.96 -11.16 13.50
C ASP A 104 18.69 -11.43 12.68
N VAL A 105 18.47 -12.69 12.28
CA VAL A 105 17.21 -13.13 11.65
C VAL A 105 16.01 -12.91 12.56
N MET A 106 16.16 -13.16 13.86
CA MET A 106 15.12 -12.95 14.85
C MET A 106 14.83 -11.46 15.06
N VAL A 107 15.84 -10.60 15.12
CA VAL A 107 15.69 -9.14 15.25
C VAL A 107 15.04 -8.56 14.00
N HIS A 108 15.51 -8.91 12.81
CA HIS A 108 14.93 -8.44 11.55
C HIS A 108 13.46 -8.87 11.41
N GLN A 109 13.14 -10.13 11.74
CA GLN A 109 11.75 -10.62 11.71
C GLN A 109 10.88 -9.97 12.80
N ALA A 110 11.43 -9.64 13.97
CA ALA A 110 10.72 -8.91 15.01
C ALA A 110 10.34 -7.50 14.54
N ILE A 111 11.27 -6.78 13.92
CA ILE A 111 11.01 -5.44 13.35
C ILE A 111 9.91 -5.54 12.30
N HIS A 112 10.01 -6.48 11.35
CA HIS A 112 9.01 -6.67 10.30
C HIS A 112 7.62 -7.02 10.88
N THR A 113 7.56 -7.78 11.97
CA THR A 113 6.28 -8.14 12.62
C THR A 113 5.66 -6.92 13.31
N ILE A 114 6.45 -6.11 14.02
CA ILE A 114 5.99 -4.89 14.69
C ILE A 114 5.53 -3.85 13.66
N GLU A 115 6.33 -3.63 12.61
CA GLU A 115 6.00 -2.72 11.51
C GLU A 115 4.72 -3.15 10.80
N TYR A 116 4.52 -4.45 10.57
CA TYR A 116 3.30 -4.96 9.98
C TYR A 116 2.07 -4.72 10.87
N VAL A 117 2.13 -5.06 12.16
CA VAL A 117 0.98 -4.88 13.07
C VAL A 117 0.63 -3.40 13.24
N LEU A 118 1.63 -2.54 13.46
CA LEU A 118 1.42 -1.09 13.56
C LEU A 118 0.97 -0.49 12.22
N GLY A 119 1.50 -0.99 11.11
CA GLY A 119 1.09 -0.63 9.75
C GLY A 119 -0.36 -1.00 9.46
N CYS A 120 -0.82 -2.19 9.85
CA CYS A 120 -2.23 -2.61 9.68
C CYS A 120 -3.21 -1.66 10.37
N VAL A 121 -2.92 -1.25 11.61
CA VAL A 121 -3.76 -0.29 12.36
C VAL A 121 -3.65 1.11 11.73
N SER A 122 -2.42 1.56 11.43
CA SER A 122 -2.16 2.88 10.85
C SER A 122 -2.80 3.06 9.47
N HIS A 123 -2.70 2.07 8.59
CA HIS A 123 -3.33 2.11 7.27
C HIS A 123 -4.86 2.12 7.41
N THR A 124 -5.44 1.31 8.30
CA THR A 124 -6.89 1.33 8.57
C THR A 124 -7.36 2.71 9.04
N ALA A 125 -6.62 3.34 9.97
CA ALA A 125 -6.91 4.70 10.42
C ALA A 125 -6.67 5.75 9.32
N SER A 126 -5.67 5.55 8.47
CA SER A 126 -5.34 6.46 7.38
C SER A 126 -6.39 6.43 6.26
N TYR A 127 -7.14 5.33 6.07
CA TYR A 127 -8.33 5.32 5.20
C TYR A 127 -9.47 6.24 5.70
N LEU A 128 -9.52 6.55 7.00
CA LEU A 128 -10.42 7.58 7.53
C LEU A 128 -10.10 8.94 6.89
N ARG A 129 -8.87 9.18 6.42
CA ARG A 129 -8.52 10.36 5.65
C ARG A 129 -9.25 10.43 4.32
N LEU A 130 -9.49 9.30 3.64
CA LEU A 130 -10.30 9.30 2.42
C LEU A 130 -11.76 9.60 2.74
N TRP A 131 -12.28 9.11 3.86
CA TRP A 131 -13.62 9.45 4.32
C TRP A 131 -13.73 10.92 4.73
N ALA A 132 -12.73 11.45 5.44
CA ALA A 132 -12.65 12.86 5.78
C ALA A 132 -12.46 13.73 4.53
N LEU A 133 -11.69 13.27 3.54
CA LEU A 133 -11.55 13.94 2.26
C LEU A 133 -12.83 13.81 1.43
N SER A 134 -13.62 12.75 1.50
CA SER A 134 -14.89 12.66 0.76
C SER A 134 -15.98 13.51 1.43
N LEU A 135 -15.97 13.63 2.75
CA LEU A 135 -16.83 14.55 3.49
C LEU A 135 -16.39 16.01 3.33
N ALA A 136 -15.09 16.27 3.40
CA ALA A 136 -14.52 17.58 3.13
C ALA A 136 -14.67 17.92 1.66
N HIS A 137 -14.52 16.99 0.72
CA HIS A 137 -14.81 17.22 -0.68
C HIS A 137 -16.30 17.49 -0.81
N ALA A 138 -17.23 16.67 -0.34
CA ALA A 138 -18.66 17.02 -0.37
C ALA A 138 -19.01 18.41 0.23
N ARG A 139 -18.39 18.78 1.36
CA ARG A 139 -18.63 20.07 2.05
C ARG A 139 -17.94 21.26 1.39
N THR A 140 -16.66 21.11 1.03
CA THR A 140 -15.83 22.13 0.40
C THR A 140 -16.16 22.24 -1.08
N PHE A 141 -16.57 21.18 -1.75
CA PHE A 141 -17.19 21.15 -3.08
C PHE A 141 -18.51 21.87 -3.06
N ILE A 142 -19.29 21.84 -1.97
CA ILE A 142 -20.42 22.76 -1.84
C ILE A 142 -19.94 24.21 -1.79
N LEU A 143 -18.87 24.54 -1.07
CA LEU A 143 -18.29 25.89 -1.05
C LEU A 143 -17.58 26.30 -2.37
N ILE A 144 -16.95 25.36 -3.06
CA ILE A 144 -16.23 25.54 -4.33
C ILE A 144 -17.21 25.55 -5.49
N ILE A 145 -18.25 24.72 -5.49
CA ILE A 145 -19.39 24.91 -6.39
C ILE A 145 -19.99 26.26 -6.13
N ARG A 146 -20.15 26.72 -4.89
CA ARG A 146 -20.69 28.07 -4.66
C ARG A 146 -19.75 29.13 -5.25
N ILE A 147 -18.46 29.12 -4.94
CA ILE A 147 -17.51 30.11 -5.46
C ILE A 147 -17.33 30.01 -6.98
N VAL A 148 -17.29 28.81 -7.56
CA VAL A 148 -17.11 28.62 -9.00
C VAL A 148 -18.42 28.77 -9.77
N PHE A 149 -19.57 28.48 -9.17
CA PHE A 149 -20.87 28.85 -9.71
C PHE A 149 -20.99 30.36 -9.75
N GLU A 150 -20.63 31.06 -8.67
CA GLU A 150 -20.58 32.53 -8.65
C GLU A 150 -19.55 33.05 -9.66
N LEU A 151 -18.36 32.44 -9.77
CA LEU A 151 -17.35 32.85 -10.76
C LEU A 151 -17.81 32.55 -12.20
N SER A 152 -18.53 31.44 -12.42
CA SER A 152 -19.07 31.05 -13.72
C SER A 152 -20.29 31.87 -14.09
N GLU A 153 -21.10 32.29 -13.12
CA GLU A 153 -22.23 33.22 -13.27
C GLU A 153 -21.71 34.62 -13.59
N VAL A 154 -20.69 35.10 -12.86
CA VAL A 154 -20.02 36.37 -13.15
C VAL A 154 -19.37 36.33 -14.53
N LEU A 155 -18.68 35.24 -14.88
CA LEU A 155 -18.06 35.09 -16.20
C LEU A 155 -19.12 34.94 -17.31
N TRP A 156 -20.24 34.27 -17.04
CA TRP A 156 -21.40 34.22 -17.94
C TRP A 156 -22.00 35.60 -18.17
N HIS A 157 -22.26 36.37 -17.11
CA HIS A 157 -22.87 37.70 -17.20
C HIS A 157 -21.93 38.76 -17.80
N MET A 158 -20.63 38.72 -17.51
CA MET A 158 -19.68 39.67 -18.08
C MET A 158 -19.25 39.34 -19.50
N VAL A 159 -19.11 38.06 -19.85
CA VAL A 159 -18.50 37.65 -21.12
C VAL A 159 -19.53 37.13 -22.12
N LEU A 160 -20.43 36.24 -21.69
CA LEU A 160 -21.33 35.51 -22.59
C LEU A 160 -22.66 36.25 -22.81
N ALA A 161 -23.22 36.87 -21.77
CA ALA A 161 -24.41 37.73 -21.89
C ALA A 161 -24.11 39.02 -22.68
N ASN A 162 -22.91 39.59 -22.52
CA ASN A 162 -22.47 40.73 -23.32
C ASN A 162 -22.22 40.34 -24.79
N ALA A 163 -21.80 39.09 -25.06
CA ALA A 163 -21.66 38.57 -26.43
C ALA A 163 -23.01 38.32 -27.12
N PHE A 164 -24.07 37.97 -26.37
CA PHE A 164 -25.43 37.83 -26.90
C PHE A 164 -26.10 39.16 -27.26
N ALA A 165 -25.66 40.28 -26.66
CA ALA A 165 -26.21 41.60 -26.94
C ALA A 165 -25.77 42.18 -28.30
N ALA A 166 -24.83 41.53 -29.01
CA ALA A 166 -24.38 41.95 -30.33
C ALA A 166 -25.25 41.33 -31.44
N ASP A 167 -26.13 42.13 -32.04
CA ASP A 167 -26.98 41.69 -33.16
C ASP A 167 -26.23 41.69 -34.51
N GLY A 168 -26.32 40.58 -35.25
CA GLY A 168 -25.85 40.47 -36.65
C GLY A 168 -25.20 39.13 -36.99
N ILE A 169 -24.99 38.87 -38.30
CA ILE A 169 -24.35 37.63 -38.79
C ILE A 169 -22.91 37.49 -38.27
N PHE A 170 -22.20 38.61 -38.11
CA PHE A 170 -20.87 38.68 -37.53
C PHE A 170 -20.87 38.38 -36.01
N GLY A 171 -21.99 38.65 -35.33
CA GLY A 171 -22.18 38.34 -33.92
C GLY A 171 -22.12 36.84 -33.62
N TYR A 172 -22.70 35.99 -34.48
CA TYR A 172 -22.64 34.53 -34.30
C TYR A 172 -21.22 33.96 -34.34
N ILE A 173 -20.35 34.53 -35.19
CA ILE A 173 -18.95 34.09 -35.32
C ILE A 173 -18.16 34.49 -34.07
N ILE A 174 -18.35 35.71 -33.59
CA ILE A 174 -17.74 36.20 -32.34
C ILE A 174 -18.23 35.38 -31.14
N LEU A 175 -19.53 35.08 -31.09
CA LEU A 175 -20.14 34.29 -30.03
C LEU A 175 -19.54 32.88 -29.96
N TYR A 176 -19.30 32.24 -31.10
CA TYR A 176 -18.66 30.92 -31.14
C TYR A 176 -17.24 30.94 -30.57
N VAL A 177 -16.44 31.96 -30.89
CA VAL A 177 -15.07 32.11 -30.37
C VAL A 177 -15.07 32.39 -28.86
N ILE A 178 -15.96 33.26 -28.40
CA ILE A 178 -16.10 33.60 -26.97
C ILE A 178 -16.61 32.39 -26.17
N PHE A 179 -17.54 31.61 -26.73
CA PHE A 179 -18.02 30.37 -26.13
C PHE A 179 -16.91 29.31 -26.02
N LEU A 180 -16.06 29.17 -27.04
CA LEU A 180 -14.91 28.26 -26.99
C LEU A 180 -13.95 28.65 -25.86
N PHE A 181 -13.64 29.94 -25.73
CA PHE A 181 -12.78 30.45 -24.67
C PHE A 181 -13.39 30.23 -23.27
N PHE A 182 -14.70 30.48 -23.12
CA PHE A 182 -15.47 30.17 -21.91
C PHE A 182 -15.38 28.69 -21.52
N ALA A 183 -15.57 27.79 -22.48
CA ALA A 183 -15.54 26.35 -22.24
C ALA A 183 -14.16 25.85 -21.80
N ILE A 184 -13.08 26.37 -22.40
CA ILE A 184 -11.70 26.01 -22.04
C ILE A 184 -11.34 26.49 -20.64
N LEU A 185 -11.70 27.73 -20.28
CA LEU A 185 -11.49 28.28 -18.94
C LEU A 185 -12.22 27.47 -17.86
N THR A 186 -13.48 27.13 -18.14
CA THR A 186 -14.32 26.32 -17.25
C THR A 186 -13.73 24.92 -17.08
N PHE A 187 -13.33 24.26 -18.16
CA PHE A 187 -12.67 22.95 -18.10
C PHE A 187 -11.34 22.98 -17.32
N SER A 188 -10.50 23.98 -17.57
CA SER A 188 -9.19 24.12 -16.94
C SER A 188 -9.30 24.34 -15.42
N ILE A 189 -10.20 25.22 -14.99
CA ILE A 189 -10.33 25.56 -13.57
C ILE A 189 -11.15 24.50 -12.82
N LEU A 190 -12.27 24.02 -13.37
CA LEU A 190 -13.15 23.09 -12.66
C LEU A 190 -12.68 21.64 -12.67
N VAL A 191 -12.05 21.19 -13.76
CA VAL A 191 -11.72 19.76 -13.93
C VAL A 191 -10.26 19.49 -13.61
N LEU A 192 -9.32 20.33 -14.07
CA LEU A 192 -7.89 20.06 -13.84
C LEU A 192 -7.45 20.39 -12.42
N MET A 193 -7.80 21.56 -11.88
CA MET A 193 -7.34 21.96 -10.54
C MET A 193 -7.90 21.07 -9.42
N GLU A 194 -9.21 20.78 -9.47
CA GLU A 194 -9.86 19.87 -8.53
C GLU A 194 -9.46 18.40 -8.78
N GLY A 195 -9.46 17.96 -10.05
CA GLY A 195 -9.16 16.57 -10.42
C GLY A 195 -7.72 16.18 -10.10
N LEU A 196 -6.75 17.07 -10.32
CA LEU A 196 -5.34 16.82 -10.03
C LEU A 196 -5.05 16.78 -8.52
N SER A 197 -5.74 17.62 -7.73
CA SER A 197 -5.66 17.59 -6.28
C SER A 197 -6.15 16.25 -5.70
N ALA A 198 -7.29 15.77 -6.17
CA ALA A 198 -7.83 14.46 -5.78
C ALA A 198 -6.93 13.30 -6.25
N PHE A 199 -6.39 13.37 -7.46
CA PHE A 199 -5.46 12.39 -8.00
C PHE A 199 -4.17 12.25 -7.18
N LEU A 200 -3.55 13.37 -6.78
CA LEU A 200 -2.34 13.34 -5.96
C LEU A 200 -2.58 12.71 -4.58
N HIS A 201 -3.77 12.92 -4.00
CA HIS A 201 -4.13 12.28 -2.73
C HIS A 201 -4.28 10.76 -2.87
N ALA A 202 -4.89 10.31 -3.97
CA ALA A 202 -4.98 8.89 -4.30
C ALA A 202 -3.61 8.26 -4.55
N LEU A 203 -2.71 8.97 -5.25
CA LEU A 203 -1.35 8.52 -5.51
C LEU A 203 -0.56 8.34 -4.21
N ARG A 204 -0.69 9.29 -3.26
CA ARG A 204 -0.03 9.17 -1.96
C ARG A 204 -0.49 7.94 -1.18
N LEU A 205 -1.78 7.66 -1.17
CA LEU A 205 -2.31 6.46 -0.53
C LEU A 205 -1.79 5.18 -1.21
N HIS A 206 -1.77 5.15 -2.54
CA HIS A 206 -1.23 4.01 -3.28
C HIS A 206 0.26 3.81 -2.98
N TRP A 207 1.04 4.88 -2.93
CA TRP A 207 2.46 4.80 -2.63
C TRP A 207 2.75 4.36 -1.19
N VAL A 208 2.04 4.88 -0.19
CA VAL A 208 2.38 4.60 1.22
C VAL A 208 1.63 3.39 1.79
N GLU A 209 0.41 3.11 1.33
CA GLU A 209 -0.42 2.05 1.93
C GLU A 209 -0.48 0.78 1.09
N PHE A 210 -0.38 0.89 -0.23
CA PHE A 210 -0.42 -0.26 -1.13
C PHE A 210 0.99 -0.81 -1.42
N GLN A 211 1.97 0.05 -1.71
CA GLN A 211 3.34 -0.42 -1.98
C GLN A 211 4.03 -1.00 -0.74
N SER A 212 3.83 -0.42 0.45
CA SER A 212 4.44 -0.93 1.70
C SER A 212 4.03 -2.35 2.09
N LYS A 213 3.00 -2.94 1.44
CA LYS A 213 2.56 -4.33 1.70
C LYS A 213 3.14 -5.37 0.75
N PHE A 214 3.42 -4.99 -0.50
CA PHE A 214 3.75 -5.94 -1.56
C PHE A 214 5.08 -5.63 -2.26
N TYR A 215 5.58 -4.42 -2.16
CA TYR A 215 6.76 -3.96 -2.88
C TYR A 215 7.95 -3.84 -1.93
N LEU A 216 8.88 -4.79 -2.05
CA LEU A 216 10.10 -4.80 -1.25
C LEU A 216 11.21 -3.89 -1.83
N GLY A 217 11.03 -3.32 -3.02
CA GLY A 217 11.97 -2.32 -3.58
C GLY A 217 13.36 -2.84 -3.98
N LEU A 218 13.54 -4.15 -4.15
CA LEU A 218 14.85 -4.79 -4.39
C LEU A 218 15.24 -4.89 -5.88
N GLY A 219 14.74 -4.00 -6.74
CA GLY A 219 14.99 -4.05 -8.19
C GLY A 219 15.89 -2.92 -8.69
N TYR A 220 16.66 -3.19 -9.75
CA TYR A 220 17.30 -2.15 -10.55
C TYR A 220 16.41 -1.82 -11.76
N ALA A 221 16.40 -0.55 -12.18
CA ALA A 221 15.70 -0.16 -13.40
C ALA A 221 16.35 -0.89 -14.60
N PHE A 222 15.55 -1.64 -15.35
CA PHE A 222 16.05 -2.30 -16.55
C PHE A 222 16.42 -1.25 -17.60
N MET A 223 17.72 -1.07 -17.83
CA MET A 223 18.25 -0.22 -18.89
C MET A 223 18.77 -1.11 -20.02
N PRO A 224 17.99 -1.32 -21.09
CA PRO A 224 18.49 -2.06 -22.24
C PRO A 224 19.57 -1.24 -22.95
N TYR A 225 20.62 -1.92 -23.42
CA TYR A 225 21.63 -1.28 -24.24
C TYR A 225 21.01 -0.84 -25.59
N SER A 226 20.92 0.47 -25.81
CA SER A 226 20.37 1.06 -27.03
C SER A 226 21.45 1.82 -27.79
N PHE A 227 21.74 1.39 -29.01
CA PHE A 227 22.72 2.05 -29.89
C PHE A 227 22.38 3.52 -30.17
N LYS A 228 21.09 3.90 -30.12
CA LYS A 228 20.68 5.30 -30.28
C LYS A 228 21.14 6.18 -29.11
N GLN A 229 21.14 5.64 -27.89
CA GLN A 229 21.57 6.36 -26.69
C GLN A 229 23.09 6.48 -26.61
N ALA A 230 23.81 5.42 -27.01
CA ALA A 230 25.27 5.43 -27.10
C ALA A 230 25.79 6.41 -28.17
N LEU A 231 25.09 6.56 -29.30
CA LEU A 231 25.51 7.47 -30.36
C LEU A 231 25.25 8.96 -30.01
N SER A 232 24.19 9.26 -29.25
CA SER A 232 23.87 10.63 -28.78
C SER A 232 24.77 11.13 -27.65
N GLU A 233 25.50 10.24 -26.98
CA GLU A 233 26.45 10.61 -25.91
C GLU A 233 27.86 10.90 -26.45
N VAL A 234 28.14 10.48 -27.70
CA VAL A 234 29.45 10.62 -28.36
C VAL A 234 29.50 11.79 -29.35
N ILE A 235 28.35 12.26 -29.84
CA ILE A 235 28.21 13.41 -30.77
C ILE A 235 27.83 14.65 -29.97
#